data_AF-A0A2W6IT44-F1
#
_entry.id   AF-A0A2W6IT44-F1
#
_cell.length_a   1.000
_cell.length_b   1.000
_cell.length_c   1.000
_cell.angle_alpha   90.00
_cell.angle_beta   90.00
_cell.angle_gamma   90.00
#
_symmetry.space_group_name_H-M   'P 1'
#
loop_
_entity.id
_entity.type
_entity.pdbx_description
1 polymer ?
#
loop_
_entity_poly.entity_id
_entity_poly.type
_entity_poly.pdbx_seq_one_letter_code
_entity_poly.pdbx_strand_id
1 'polypeptide(L)'
;MKVKYRFTFGWTAGRALELEQFGATVDPPSDFNGDCIIGVVHSVEGAPEWAGISSLIRGWGGSSLVTTEFSVAEIAAADYCELLVTHANGYPQPEDDFGFLAQSYDTSRYCDECGAGAAQIAPFRVRKSLKWGRNAFLKLFWVEDAIFMHRDVWQAHLAPLRIETWPVEDTKGHVLDHIVQLRADTSVALRMEENVGVRCPKCGQVRYMGPERAFLPAPVEAPDLPIFRSEQFLGAGHQSSNAILIRRDVVAAILSAKLRGAKLWPCATPE
;
A
#
# COMPACT_ATOMS: atom_id res chain seq x y z
N MET A 1 12.36 -0.07 14.64
CA MET A 1 11.06 0.37 14.10
C MET A 1 10.28 1.12 15.16
N LYS A 2 9.34 1.95 14.77
CA LYS A 2 8.44 2.69 15.67
C LYS A 2 7.00 2.49 15.22
N VAL A 3 6.11 2.09 16.13
CA VAL A 3 4.67 2.03 15.84
C VAL A 3 4.09 3.43 16.07
N LYS A 4 3.52 4.02 15.03
CA LYS A 4 2.93 5.36 15.04
C LYS A 4 1.42 5.26 15.00
N TYR A 5 0.78 6.13 15.77
CA TYR A 5 -0.65 6.32 15.78
C TYR A 5 -0.97 7.69 15.22
N ARG A 6 -1.98 7.73 14.35
CA ARG A 6 -2.75 8.93 14.04
C ARG A 6 -4.12 8.75 14.67
N PHE A 7 -4.36 9.43 15.77
CA PHE A 7 -5.66 9.42 16.42
C PHE A 7 -6.56 10.50 15.84
N THR A 8 -7.85 10.21 15.75
CA THR A 8 -8.89 11.14 15.34
C THR A 8 -10.02 11.17 16.36
N PHE A 9 -10.51 12.36 16.67
CA PHE A 9 -11.56 12.57 17.67
C PHE A 9 -12.44 13.77 17.28
N GLY A 10 -13.66 13.83 17.83
CA GLY A 10 -14.49 15.03 17.68
C GLY A 10 -13.83 16.19 18.41
N TRP A 11 -13.50 17.25 17.68
CA TRP A 11 -12.70 18.36 18.19
C TRP A 11 -13.53 19.26 19.12
N THR A 12 -12.92 19.65 20.24
CA THR A 12 -13.30 20.82 21.04
C THR A 12 -12.04 21.43 21.63
N ALA A 13 -12.07 22.74 21.96
CA ALA A 13 -10.94 23.39 22.64
C ALA A 13 -10.59 22.71 23.99
N GLY A 14 -11.60 22.24 24.72
CA GLY A 14 -11.39 21.51 25.99
C GLY A 14 -10.64 20.19 25.79
N ARG A 15 -11.03 19.38 24.79
CA ARG A 15 -10.34 18.13 24.48
C ARG A 15 -8.91 18.36 24.00
N ALA A 16 -8.66 19.42 23.22
CA ALA A 16 -7.31 19.77 22.82
C ALA A 16 -6.43 20.11 24.02
N LEU A 17 -6.94 20.94 24.95
CA LEU A 17 -6.24 21.30 26.17
C LEU A 17 -5.97 20.09 27.09
N GLU A 18 -6.92 19.16 27.19
CA GLU A 18 -6.70 17.89 27.92
C GLU A 18 -5.55 17.08 27.32
N LEU A 19 -5.44 16.98 25.99
CA LEU A 19 -4.33 16.27 25.33
C LEU A 19 -2.99 17.00 25.54
N GLU A 20 -2.99 18.32 25.48
CA GLU A 20 -1.78 19.14 25.71
C GLU A 20 -1.24 19.00 27.13
N GLN A 21 -2.10 18.76 28.14
CA GLN A 21 -1.67 18.46 29.51
C GLN A 21 -0.87 17.15 29.62
N PHE A 22 -1.08 16.21 28.69
CA PHE A 22 -0.28 14.99 28.58
C PHE A 22 0.99 15.20 27.71
N GLY A 23 1.25 16.41 27.21
CA GLY A 23 2.39 16.72 26.35
C GLY A 23 2.15 16.42 24.87
N ALA A 24 0.91 16.18 24.45
CA ALA A 24 0.58 15.95 23.06
C ALA A 24 0.56 17.26 22.26
N THR A 25 0.88 17.18 20.96
CA THR A 25 0.66 18.28 20.01
C THR A 25 -0.53 17.95 19.12
N VAL A 26 -1.60 18.73 19.24
CA VAL A 26 -2.82 18.55 18.44
C VAL A 26 -2.70 19.34 17.14
N ASP A 27 -2.97 18.69 16.00
CA ASP A 27 -2.97 19.37 14.71
C ASP A 27 -4.11 20.40 14.65
N PRO A 28 -3.98 21.46 13.83
CA PRO A 28 -5.06 22.39 13.61
C PRO A 28 -6.33 21.66 13.16
N PRO A 29 -7.51 22.03 13.70
CA PRO A 29 -8.76 21.38 13.33
C PRO A 29 -9.02 21.50 11.83
N SER A 30 -9.48 20.41 11.22
CA SER A 30 -9.99 20.46 9.84
C SER A 30 -11.52 20.37 9.86
N ASP A 31 -12.16 21.31 9.18
CA ASP A 31 -13.61 21.25 8.93
C ASP A 31 -13.92 20.06 8.03
N PHE A 32 -14.64 19.08 8.59
CA PHE A 32 -15.16 17.96 7.82
C PHE A 32 -16.66 18.19 7.60
N ASN A 33 -17.02 18.61 6.40
CA ASN A 33 -18.40 18.86 5.95
C ASN A 33 -19.21 19.91 6.74
N GLY A 34 -18.59 20.83 7.48
CA GLY A 34 -19.25 21.98 8.11
C GLY A 34 -20.03 21.72 9.40
N ASP A 35 -20.29 20.44 9.75
CA ASP A 35 -21.04 20.05 10.95
C ASP A 35 -20.18 19.33 12.01
N CYS A 36 -18.99 18.84 11.65
CA CYS A 36 -18.10 18.13 12.57
C CYS A 36 -16.65 18.58 12.37
N ILE A 37 -16.06 19.18 13.39
CA ILE A 37 -14.65 19.52 13.42
C ILE A 37 -13.89 18.29 13.92
N ILE A 38 -12.90 17.81 13.15
CA ILE A 38 -12.08 16.66 13.51
C ILE A 38 -10.74 17.13 14.07
N GLY A 39 -10.40 16.63 15.27
CA GLY A 39 -9.10 16.80 15.90
C GLY A 39 -8.19 15.63 15.53
N VAL A 40 -6.91 15.92 15.33
CA VAL A 40 -5.90 14.91 15.00
C VAL A 40 -4.73 15.06 15.96
N VAL A 41 -4.22 13.94 16.47
CA VAL A 41 -2.98 13.92 17.24
C VAL A 41 -2.16 12.69 16.85
N HIS A 42 -0.85 12.88 16.78
CA HIS A 42 0.10 11.83 16.46
C HIS A 42 0.87 11.44 17.72
N SER A 43 1.09 10.13 17.92
CA SER A 43 1.92 9.63 19.02
C SER A 43 2.61 8.33 18.62
N VAL A 44 3.72 8.02 19.28
CA VAL A 44 4.48 6.79 19.10
C VAL A 44 4.16 5.84 20.24
N GLU A 45 3.90 4.57 19.93
CA GLU A 45 3.65 3.54 20.95
C GLU A 45 4.81 3.48 21.94
N GLY A 46 4.49 3.49 23.24
CA GLY A 46 5.47 3.48 24.32
C GLY A 46 6.08 4.85 24.66
N ALA A 47 5.75 5.93 23.95
CA ALA A 47 6.09 7.28 24.41
C ALA A 47 5.38 7.60 25.75
N PRO A 48 5.96 8.43 26.63
CA PRO A 48 5.40 8.70 27.96
C PRO A 48 3.93 9.14 27.94
N GLU A 49 3.54 9.92 26.93
CA GLU A 49 2.19 10.44 26.73
C GLU A 49 1.20 9.46 26.09
N TRP A 50 1.71 8.41 25.42
CA TRP A 50 0.93 7.57 24.51
C TRP A 50 -0.26 6.88 25.20
N ALA A 51 -0.04 6.31 26.38
CA ALA A 51 -1.09 5.60 27.11
C ALA A 51 -2.22 6.54 27.54
N GLY A 52 -1.88 7.76 27.95
CA GLY A 52 -2.85 8.81 28.33
C GLY A 52 -3.68 9.27 27.13
N ILE A 53 -3.02 9.61 26.03
CA ILE A 53 -3.68 10.01 24.77
C ILE A 53 -4.64 8.91 24.27
N SER A 54 -4.15 7.67 24.21
CA SER A 54 -4.93 6.52 23.73
C SER A 54 -6.18 6.28 24.58
N SER A 55 -6.05 6.39 25.91
CA SER A 55 -7.16 6.24 26.85
C SER A 55 -8.20 7.34 26.68
N LEU A 56 -7.78 8.62 26.65
CA LEU A 56 -8.70 9.76 26.48
C LEU A 56 -9.50 9.66 25.18
N ILE A 57 -8.81 9.43 24.07
CA ILE A 57 -9.44 9.40 22.75
C ILE A 57 -10.43 8.24 22.63
N ARG A 58 -10.09 7.08 23.18
CA ARG A 58 -11.04 5.95 23.26
C ARG A 58 -12.25 6.32 24.14
N GLY A 59 -12.03 6.98 25.27
CA GLY A 59 -13.09 7.47 26.15
C GLY A 59 -14.05 8.46 25.47
N TRP A 60 -13.56 9.21 24.47
CA TRP A 60 -14.37 10.11 23.65
C TRP A 60 -15.05 9.44 22.46
N GLY A 61 -14.89 8.14 22.27
CA GLY A 61 -15.37 7.42 21.08
C GLY A 61 -14.58 7.76 19.81
N GLY A 62 -13.36 8.28 19.94
CA GLY A 62 -12.45 8.50 18.83
C GLY A 62 -11.87 7.20 18.28
N SER A 63 -11.14 7.32 17.18
CA SER A 63 -10.53 6.21 16.46
C SER A 63 -9.05 6.46 16.21
N SER A 64 -8.34 5.45 15.72
CA SER A 64 -6.94 5.56 15.34
C SER A 64 -6.63 4.82 14.05
N LEU A 65 -5.64 5.34 13.33
CA LEU A 65 -4.92 4.62 12.29
C LEU A 65 -3.53 4.30 12.83
N VAL A 66 -3.07 3.07 12.62
CA VAL A 66 -1.76 2.59 13.08
C VAL A 66 -0.87 2.34 11.87
N THR A 67 0.40 2.70 11.98
CA THR A 67 1.41 2.40 10.97
C THR A 67 2.76 2.13 11.64
N THR A 68 3.67 1.47 10.94
CA THR A 68 5.04 1.25 11.42
C THR A 68 6.02 2.08 10.59
N GLU A 69 6.89 2.81 11.27
CA GLU A 69 8.03 3.48 10.67
C GLU A 69 9.29 2.64 10.87
N PHE A 70 9.88 2.21 9.77
CA PHE A 70 11.15 1.50 9.76
C PHE A 70 12.31 2.46 9.52
N SER A 71 13.42 2.19 10.17
CA SER A 71 14.68 2.87 9.87
C SER A 71 15.22 2.44 8.51
N VAL A 72 16.08 3.27 7.91
CA VAL A 72 16.78 2.92 6.66
C VAL A 72 17.61 1.64 6.82
N ALA A 73 18.19 1.42 8.00
CA ALA A 73 18.96 0.21 8.29
C ALA A 73 18.07 -1.05 8.29
N GLU A 74 16.87 -0.99 8.87
CA GLU A 74 15.92 -2.12 8.86
C GLU A 74 15.44 -2.43 7.44
N ILE A 75 15.14 -1.41 6.64
CA ILE A 75 14.73 -1.57 5.24
C ILE A 75 15.86 -2.20 4.43
N ALA A 76 17.10 -1.71 4.59
CA ALA A 76 18.26 -2.22 3.84
C ALA A 76 18.69 -3.63 4.28
N ALA A 77 18.42 -4.00 5.53
CA ALA A 77 18.76 -5.32 6.07
C ALA A 77 17.76 -6.42 5.69
N ALA A 78 16.53 -6.10 5.29
CA ALA A 78 15.55 -7.10 4.88
C ALA A 78 15.97 -7.79 3.57
N ASP A 79 15.70 -9.10 3.44
CA ASP A 79 15.91 -9.82 2.17
C ASP A 79 14.91 -9.38 1.10
N TYR A 80 13.68 -9.10 1.55
CA TYR A 80 12.58 -8.61 0.73
C TYR A 80 11.85 -7.46 1.42
N CYS A 81 11.32 -6.54 0.62
CA CYS A 81 10.39 -5.51 1.06
C CYS A 81 9.14 -5.55 0.19
N GLU A 82 7.97 -5.30 0.77
CA GLU A 82 6.80 -4.91 -0.01
C GLU A 82 7.01 -3.49 -0.57
N LEU A 83 6.70 -3.33 -1.85
CA LEU A 83 6.72 -2.05 -2.56
C LEU A 83 5.32 -1.43 -2.53
N LEU A 84 5.04 -0.64 -1.49
CA LEU A 84 3.75 0.00 -1.27
C LEU A 84 3.70 1.37 -1.97
N VAL A 85 3.04 1.44 -3.12
CA VAL A 85 2.88 2.70 -3.85
C VAL A 85 1.92 3.64 -3.14
N THR A 86 2.39 4.85 -2.83
CA THR A 86 1.63 5.84 -2.04
C THR A 86 1.04 6.95 -2.89
N HIS A 87 1.52 7.14 -4.11
CA HIS A 87 1.01 8.15 -5.03
C HIS A 87 -0.02 7.53 -5.98
N ALA A 88 -1.29 7.89 -5.80
CA ALA A 88 -2.38 7.49 -6.67
C ALA A 88 -2.75 8.62 -7.63
N ASN A 89 -2.88 8.33 -8.92
CA ASN A 89 -3.42 9.28 -9.88
C ASN A 89 -4.02 8.60 -11.11
N GLY A 90 -5.14 9.13 -11.59
CA GLY A 90 -5.84 8.59 -12.75
C GLY A 90 -6.57 7.28 -12.44
N TYR A 91 -7.42 6.87 -13.37
CA TYR A 91 -8.25 5.67 -13.26
C TYR A 91 -7.90 4.72 -14.41
N PRO A 92 -7.96 3.40 -14.17
CA PRO A 92 -7.91 2.43 -15.27
C PRO A 92 -9.11 2.65 -16.20
N GLN A 93 -8.92 2.43 -17.49
CA GLN A 93 -9.94 2.63 -18.52
C GLN A 93 -10.40 1.29 -19.10
N PRO A 94 -11.66 1.17 -19.54
CA PRO A 94 -12.75 2.14 -19.32
C PRO A 94 -13.17 2.19 -17.85
N GLU A 95 -13.42 3.41 -17.36
CA GLU A 95 -13.78 3.64 -15.95
C GLU A 95 -15.27 3.38 -15.66
N ASP A 96 -16.13 3.60 -16.67
CA ASP A 96 -17.57 3.37 -16.57
C ASP A 96 -17.86 1.92 -16.19
N ASP A 97 -18.72 1.74 -15.18
CA ASP A 97 -19.16 0.45 -14.63
C ASP A 97 -18.00 -0.52 -14.30
N PHE A 98 -16.83 0.01 -13.93
CA PHE A 98 -15.61 -0.77 -13.70
C PHE A 98 -15.19 -1.62 -14.93
N GLY A 99 -15.50 -1.18 -16.14
CA GLY A 99 -15.27 -1.95 -17.37
C GLY A 99 -13.81 -2.35 -17.62
N PHE A 100 -12.85 -1.65 -17.00
CA PHE A 100 -11.44 -2.05 -17.00
C PHE A 100 -11.21 -3.47 -16.45
N LEU A 101 -12.05 -3.95 -15.53
CA LEU A 101 -11.93 -5.30 -14.97
C LEU A 101 -12.02 -6.35 -16.07
N ALA A 102 -13.06 -6.28 -16.91
CA ALA A 102 -13.25 -7.20 -18.03
C ALA A 102 -12.22 -7.02 -19.15
N GLN A 103 -11.61 -5.83 -19.24
CA GLN A 103 -10.59 -5.54 -20.25
C GLN A 103 -9.20 -6.04 -19.87
N SER A 104 -8.79 -5.86 -18.62
CA SER A 104 -7.42 -6.11 -18.17
C SER A 104 -7.27 -7.41 -17.38
N TYR A 105 -8.35 -7.96 -16.83
CA TYR A 105 -8.30 -9.14 -15.96
C TYR A 105 -9.14 -10.32 -16.47
N ASP A 106 -8.65 -11.52 -16.19
CA ASP A 106 -9.49 -12.71 -16.07
C ASP A 106 -10.23 -12.63 -14.72
N THR A 107 -11.55 -12.50 -14.79
CA THR A 107 -12.42 -12.41 -13.62
C THR A 107 -13.14 -13.71 -13.31
N SER A 108 -12.75 -14.85 -13.91
CA SER A 108 -13.39 -16.15 -13.67
C SER A 108 -13.34 -16.61 -12.21
N ARG A 109 -12.35 -16.13 -11.44
CA ARG A 109 -12.20 -16.37 -10.00
C ARG A 109 -12.42 -15.11 -9.15
N TYR A 110 -12.81 -14.00 -9.77
CA TYR A 110 -13.05 -12.75 -9.06
C TYR A 110 -14.27 -12.86 -8.14
N CYS A 111 -14.14 -12.34 -6.93
CA CYS A 111 -15.23 -12.21 -5.98
C CYS A 111 -15.52 -10.73 -5.73
N ASP A 112 -16.70 -10.27 -6.12
CA ASP A 112 -17.24 -8.94 -5.86
C ASP A 112 -17.43 -8.60 -4.36
N GLU A 113 -17.60 -9.61 -3.50
CA GLU A 113 -17.72 -9.39 -2.05
C GLU A 113 -16.40 -8.95 -1.43
N CYS A 114 -15.28 -9.61 -1.75
CA CYS A 114 -13.98 -9.28 -1.16
C CYS A 114 -13.00 -8.60 -2.11
N GLY A 115 -13.27 -8.58 -3.42
CA GLY A 115 -12.39 -8.04 -4.45
C GLY A 115 -11.22 -8.96 -4.85
N ALA A 116 -11.13 -10.17 -4.30
CA ALA A 116 -10.01 -11.08 -4.56
C ALA A 116 -10.20 -11.93 -5.83
N GLY A 117 -9.10 -12.46 -6.36
CA GLY A 117 -9.10 -13.54 -7.37
C GLY A 117 -9.11 -13.10 -8.84
N ALA A 118 -9.06 -11.80 -9.13
CA ALA A 118 -8.81 -11.34 -10.49
C ALA A 118 -7.33 -11.54 -10.87
N ALA A 119 -7.05 -11.99 -12.08
CA ALA A 119 -5.69 -12.16 -12.61
C ALA A 119 -5.50 -11.30 -13.85
N GLN A 120 -4.47 -10.45 -13.89
CA GLN A 120 -4.25 -9.58 -15.03
C GLN A 120 -3.82 -10.42 -16.26
N ILE A 121 -4.50 -10.22 -17.39
CA ILE A 121 -4.25 -10.92 -18.66
C ILE A 121 -3.96 -9.97 -19.82
N ALA A 122 -4.18 -8.67 -19.64
CA ALA A 122 -3.94 -7.65 -20.65
C ALA A 122 -3.40 -6.35 -20.05
N PRO A 123 -2.76 -5.49 -20.85
CA PRO A 123 -2.30 -4.18 -20.42
C PRO A 123 -3.39 -3.31 -19.79
N PHE A 124 -3.01 -2.44 -18.87
CA PHE A 124 -3.91 -1.36 -18.44
C PHE A 124 -4.00 -0.27 -19.50
N ARG A 125 -5.20 0.29 -19.63
CA ARG A 125 -5.44 1.52 -20.37
C ARG A 125 -5.59 2.69 -19.43
N VAL A 126 -5.03 3.83 -19.82
CA VAL A 126 -5.08 5.07 -19.04
C VAL A 126 -5.38 6.28 -19.95
N ARG A 127 -5.93 7.33 -19.36
CA ARG A 127 -5.93 8.65 -20.01
C ARG A 127 -4.50 9.21 -19.98
N LYS A 128 -4.11 9.96 -21.03
CA LYS A 128 -2.74 10.48 -21.20
C LYS A 128 -2.29 11.49 -20.13
N SER A 129 -3.17 11.88 -19.20
CA SER A 129 -2.96 12.97 -18.24
C SER A 129 -2.55 12.51 -16.85
N LEU A 130 -1.80 11.42 -16.72
CA LEU A 130 -1.32 10.97 -15.39
C LEU A 130 -0.36 12.02 -14.81
N LYS A 131 -0.67 12.48 -13.60
CA LYS A 131 0.09 13.49 -12.86
C LYS A 131 1.06 12.80 -11.90
N TRP A 132 2.32 12.73 -12.28
CA TRP A 132 3.39 12.08 -11.50
C TRP A 132 3.96 12.98 -10.40
N GLY A 133 3.98 14.30 -10.63
CA GLY A 133 4.66 15.23 -9.73
C GLY A 133 6.16 14.93 -9.65
N ARG A 134 6.67 14.64 -8.45
CA ARG A 134 8.08 14.26 -8.22
C ARG A 134 8.27 12.75 -8.03
N ASN A 135 7.24 11.97 -8.31
CA ASN A 135 7.21 10.54 -8.02
C ASN A 135 7.69 9.71 -9.21
N ALA A 136 8.47 8.68 -8.91
CA ALA A 136 8.92 7.67 -9.85
C ALA A 136 7.91 6.51 -9.97
N PHE A 137 7.19 6.23 -8.88
CA PHE A 137 6.14 5.22 -8.80
C PHE A 137 4.76 5.86 -8.75
N LEU A 138 3.78 5.21 -9.38
CA LEU A 138 2.38 5.60 -9.40
C LEU A 138 1.49 4.35 -9.38
N LYS A 139 0.34 4.45 -8.71
CA LYS A 139 -0.77 3.51 -8.85
C LYS A 139 -1.99 4.23 -9.41
N LEU A 140 -2.86 3.49 -10.07
CA LEU A 140 -4.16 4.02 -10.49
C LEU A 140 -5.15 3.90 -9.34
N PHE A 141 -6.15 4.78 -9.29
CA PHE A 141 -7.27 4.57 -8.39
C PHE A 141 -7.96 3.23 -8.71
N TRP A 142 -8.44 2.54 -7.68
CA TRP A 142 -9.06 1.20 -7.73
C TRP A 142 -8.13 0.03 -8.06
N VAL A 143 -6.86 0.29 -8.38
CA VAL A 143 -5.87 -0.74 -8.72
C VAL A 143 -4.78 -0.76 -7.65
N GLU A 144 -4.85 -1.74 -6.75
CA GLU A 144 -3.90 -1.92 -5.66
C GLU A 144 -2.77 -2.91 -6.01
N ASP A 145 -2.92 -3.67 -7.09
CA ASP A 145 -2.04 -4.77 -7.48
C ASP A 145 -1.22 -4.48 -8.75
N ALA A 146 -1.09 -3.21 -9.13
CA ALA A 146 -0.26 -2.80 -10.27
C ALA A 146 0.56 -1.54 -9.94
N ILE A 147 1.82 -1.54 -10.39
CA ILE A 147 2.79 -0.47 -10.13
C ILE A 147 3.27 0.09 -11.46
N PHE A 148 3.12 1.38 -11.64
CA PHE A 148 3.51 2.11 -12.84
C PHE A 148 4.74 2.96 -12.59
N MET A 149 5.59 3.08 -13.60
CA MET A 149 6.78 3.93 -13.59
C MET A 149 6.95 4.67 -14.91
N HIS A 150 7.67 5.80 -14.85
CA HIS A 150 8.27 6.39 -16.04
C HIS A 150 9.26 5.41 -16.68
N ARG A 151 9.18 5.23 -18.00
CA ARG A 151 10.01 4.25 -18.73
C ARG A 151 11.51 4.52 -18.56
N ASP A 152 11.93 5.77 -18.69
CA ASP A 152 13.33 6.18 -18.57
C ASP A 152 13.90 5.90 -17.18
N VAL A 153 13.13 6.17 -16.12
CA VAL A 153 13.51 5.86 -14.73
C VAL A 153 13.61 4.36 -14.50
N TRP A 154 12.65 3.56 -14.99
CA TRP A 154 12.74 2.11 -14.94
C TRP A 154 13.97 1.58 -15.69
N GLN A 155 14.22 2.06 -16.92
CA GLN A 155 15.38 1.67 -17.73
C GLN A 155 16.70 1.95 -17.03
N ALA A 156 16.82 3.11 -16.37
CA ALA A 156 18.05 3.52 -15.70
C ALA A 156 18.34 2.72 -14.42
N HIS A 157 17.31 2.32 -13.67
CA HIS A 157 17.49 1.84 -12.30
C HIS A 157 17.02 0.41 -12.03
N LEU A 158 15.98 -0.06 -12.72
CA LEU A 158 15.35 -1.36 -12.43
C LEU A 158 15.53 -2.38 -13.56
N ALA A 159 15.62 -1.94 -14.82
CA ALA A 159 15.89 -2.83 -15.94
C ALA A 159 17.23 -3.60 -15.81
N PRO A 160 18.34 -3.02 -15.31
CA PRO A 160 19.59 -3.76 -15.09
C PRO A 160 19.46 -4.91 -14.09
N LEU A 161 18.46 -4.85 -13.21
CA LEU A 161 18.12 -5.88 -12.22
C LEU A 161 17.14 -6.92 -12.78
N ARG A 162 16.90 -6.91 -14.10
CA ARG A 162 16.02 -7.85 -14.82
C ARG A 162 14.55 -7.80 -14.38
N ILE A 163 14.08 -6.64 -13.91
CA ILE A 163 12.65 -6.42 -13.69
C ILE A 163 11.97 -6.19 -15.03
N GLU A 164 11.14 -7.14 -15.45
CA GLU A 164 10.33 -7.03 -16.66
C GLU A 164 9.16 -6.05 -16.49
N THR A 165 8.53 -5.69 -17.62
CA THR A 165 7.39 -4.77 -17.64
C THR A 165 6.29 -5.22 -18.58
N TRP A 166 5.06 -4.85 -18.25
CA TRP A 166 3.94 -4.79 -19.18
C TRP A 166 3.89 -3.41 -19.85
N PRO A 167 3.45 -3.34 -21.13
CA PRO A 167 3.12 -2.05 -21.73
C PRO A 167 1.91 -1.43 -21.04
N VAL A 168 1.76 -0.13 -21.21
CA VAL A 168 0.57 0.63 -20.79
C VAL A 168 -0.01 1.29 -22.03
N GLU A 169 -1.32 1.29 -22.17
CA GLU A 169 -2.01 1.76 -23.37
C GLU A 169 -2.79 3.05 -23.11
N ASP A 170 -3.05 3.84 -24.16
CA ASP A 170 -4.07 4.88 -24.13
C ASP A 170 -5.48 4.30 -24.26
N THR A 171 -6.51 5.14 -24.12
CA THR A 171 -7.93 4.71 -24.22
C THR A 171 -8.29 4.07 -25.56
N LYS A 172 -7.46 4.23 -26.60
CA LYS A 172 -7.66 3.64 -27.93
C LYS A 172 -6.83 2.37 -28.15
N GLY A 173 -6.06 1.94 -27.15
CA GLY A 173 -5.21 0.75 -27.22
C GLY A 173 -3.82 1.01 -27.81
N HIS A 174 -3.40 2.26 -27.99
CA HIS A 174 -2.03 2.54 -28.43
C HIS A 174 -1.08 2.49 -27.25
N VAL A 175 0.04 1.77 -27.38
CA VAL A 175 1.08 1.72 -26.36
C VAL A 175 1.63 3.12 -26.09
N LEU A 176 1.71 3.48 -24.82
CA LEU A 176 2.38 4.66 -24.31
C LEU A 176 3.87 4.34 -24.13
N ASP A 177 4.71 5.12 -24.79
CA ASP A 177 6.16 4.95 -24.80
C ASP A 177 6.84 5.41 -23.51
N HIS A 178 6.24 6.31 -22.75
CA HIS A 178 6.85 6.93 -21.57
C HIS A 178 6.43 6.29 -20.24
N ILE A 179 5.55 5.28 -20.26
CA ILE A 179 5.04 4.60 -19.07
C ILE A 179 5.22 3.09 -19.24
N VAL A 180 5.59 2.44 -18.13
CA VAL A 180 5.62 0.97 -18.01
C VAL A 180 4.91 0.54 -16.74
N GLN A 181 4.35 -0.66 -16.74
CA GLN A 181 3.91 -1.33 -15.53
C GLN A 181 4.95 -2.38 -15.14
N LEU A 182 5.36 -2.43 -13.87
CA LEU A 182 6.26 -3.49 -13.39
C LEU A 182 5.56 -4.85 -13.44
N ARG A 183 6.25 -5.86 -13.97
CA ARG A 183 5.73 -7.23 -14.11
C ARG A 183 6.12 -8.06 -12.90
N ALA A 184 5.12 -8.61 -12.21
CA ALA A 184 5.28 -9.41 -11.00
C ALA A 184 4.35 -10.63 -11.08
N ASP A 185 4.60 -11.50 -12.06
CA ASP A 185 3.68 -12.58 -12.42
C ASP A 185 3.82 -13.82 -11.51
N THR A 186 5.00 -14.02 -10.92
CA THR A 186 5.23 -15.12 -9.99
C THR A 186 4.61 -14.80 -8.63
N SER A 187 3.88 -15.77 -8.08
CA SER A 187 3.34 -15.70 -6.72
C SER A 187 4.14 -16.59 -5.79
N VAL A 188 4.38 -16.12 -4.57
CA VAL A 188 5.11 -16.84 -3.51
C VAL A 188 4.32 -16.72 -2.21
N ALA A 189 4.10 -17.84 -1.52
CA ALA A 189 3.42 -17.84 -0.23
C ALA A 189 4.21 -17.03 0.81
N LEU A 190 3.50 -16.29 1.65
CA LEU A 190 4.02 -15.70 2.88
C LEU A 190 3.71 -16.61 4.08
N ARG A 191 4.58 -16.57 5.08
CA ARG A 191 4.44 -17.30 6.36
C ARG A 191 3.40 -16.61 7.25
N MET A 192 2.13 -16.73 6.88
CA MET A 192 1.04 -16.12 7.64
C MET A 192 0.74 -16.89 8.92
N GLU A 193 0.34 -16.17 9.95
CA GLU A 193 -0.30 -16.77 11.12
C GLU A 193 -1.72 -17.25 10.77
N GLU A 194 -2.02 -18.52 11.03
CA GLU A 194 -3.24 -19.20 10.57
C GLU A 194 -4.55 -18.55 11.05
N ASN A 195 -4.52 -17.85 12.20
CA ASN A 195 -5.72 -17.35 12.89
C ASN A 195 -5.99 -15.84 12.71
N VAL A 196 -5.21 -15.15 11.87
CA VAL A 196 -5.31 -13.68 11.72
C VAL A 196 -6.15 -13.28 10.50
N GLY A 197 -6.39 -14.22 9.57
CA GLY A 197 -7.16 -13.96 8.35
C GLY A 197 -8.68 -13.98 8.56
N VAL A 198 -9.38 -13.10 7.84
CA VAL A 198 -10.85 -13.08 7.74
C VAL A 198 -11.28 -13.84 6.49
N ARG A 199 -12.13 -14.86 6.67
CA ARG A 199 -12.68 -15.63 5.56
C ARG A 199 -13.86 -14.90 4.92
N CYS A 200 -13.83 -14.74 3.60
CA CYS A 200 -14.94 -14.19 2.84
C CYS A 200 -16.15 -15.15 2.89
N PRO A 201 -17.35 -14.67 3.25
CA PRO A 201 -18.54 -15.52 3.33
C PRO A 201 -19.04 -15.99 1.95
N LYS A 202 -18.70 -15.29 0.86
CA LYS A 202 -19.13 -15.62 -0.51
C LYS A 202 -18.23 -16.63 -1.20
N CYS A 203 -16.92 -16.38 -1.24
CA CYS A 203 -15.98 -17.21 -2.00
C CYS A 203 -15.10 -18.11 -1.13
N GLY A 204 -15.14 -17.97 0.20
CA GLY A 204 -14.33 -18.75 1.13
C GLY A 204 -12.85 -18.41 1.16
N GLN A 205 -12.37 -17.47 0.33
CA GLN A 205 -10.98 -16.99 0.35
C GLN A 205 -10.65 -16.32 1.68
N VAL A 206 -9.43 -16.52 2.15
CA VAL A 206 -8.91 -15.86 3.36
C VAL A 206 -8.21 -14.58 2.95
N ARG A 207 -8.58 -13.49 3.61
CA ARG A 207 -7.94 -12.19 3.46
C ARG A 207 -7.34 -11.75 4.78
N TYR A 208 -6.16 -11.18 4.71
CA TYR A 208 -5.48 -10.63 5.86
C TYR A 208 -5.61 -9.11 5.80
N MET A 209 -5.72 -8.46 6.96
CA MET A 209 -5.46 -7.03 6.97
C MET A 209 -3.99 -6.82 6.62
N GLY A 210 -3.70 -5.82 5.77
CA GLY A 210 -2.32 -5.46 5.44
C GLY A 210 -1.54 -5.07 6.70
N PRO A 211 -0.20 -5.03 6.65
CA PRO A 211 0.60 -4.75 7.82
C PRO A 211 0.39 -3.29 8.25
N GLU A 212 -0.41 -3.07 9.29
CA GLU A 212 -0.46 -1.80 10.02
C GLU A 212 0.65 -1.74 11.07
N ARG A 213 1.09 -2.92 11.51
CA ARG A 213 2.06 -3.14 12.58
C ARG A 213 3.11 -4.14 12.13
N ALA A 214 4.33 -3.94 12.62
CA ALA A 214 5.44 -4.87 12.48
C ALA A 214 5.83 -5.15 11.02
N PHE A 215 6.80 -6.04 10.84
CA PHE A 215 7.27 -6.47 9.53
C PHE A 215 6.18 -7.24 8.77
N LEU A 216 6.19 -7.19 7.45
CA LEU A 216 5.35 -8.10 6.65
C LEU A 216 5.85 -9.54 6.88
N PRO A 217 4.99 -10.57 6.94
CA PRO A 217 5.46 -11.94 7.07
C PRO A 217 6.44 -12.34 5.95
N ALA A 218 7.46 -13.12 6.31
CA ALA A 218 8.49 -13.54 5.37
C ALA A 218 7.90 -14.44 4.27
N PRO A 219 8.42 -14.39 3.04
CA PRO A 219 8.19 -15.44 2.05
C PRO A 219 8.52 -16.83 2.62
N VAL A 220 7.71 -17.84 2.30
CA VAL A 220 7.93 -19.24 2.69
C VAL A 220 9.22 -19.76 2.06
N GLU A 221 9.46 -19.39 0.81
CA GLU A 221 10.66 -19.71 0.04
C GLU A 221 11.51 -18.45 -0.15
N ALA A 222 12.78 -18.60 -0.53
CA ALA A 222 13.64 -17.49 -0.91
C ALA A 222 13.78 -17.43 -2.44
N PRO A 223 12.80 -16.85 -3.17
CA PRO A 223 12.83 -16.82 -4.62
C PRO A 223 14.01 -15.98 -5.14
N ASP A 224 14.77 -16.51 -6.11
CA ASP A 224 15.77 -15.71 -6.84
C ASP A 224 15.10 -14.82 -7.91
N LEU A 225 14.15 -14.00 -7.47
CA LEU A 225 13.37 -13.09 -8.31
C LEU A 225 13.53 -11.66 -7.80
N PRO A 226 13.75 -10.67 -8.68
CA PRO A 226 13.87 -9.27 -8.27
C PRO A 226 12.52 -8.70 -7.79
N ILE A 227 11.41 -9.24 -8.28
CA ILE A 227 10.05 -8.83 -7.96
C ILE A 227 9.09 -10.02 -8.07
N PHE A 228 8.11 -10.12 -7.17
CA PHE A 228 7.05 -11.14 -7.18
C PHE A 228 5.83 -10.67 -6.37
N ARG A 229 4.75 -11.45 -6.38
CA ARG A 229 3.54 -11.21 -5.59
C ARG A 229 3.42 -12.20 -4.43
N SER A 230 2.76 -11.82 -3.34
CA SER A 230 2.31 -12.81 -2.36
C SER A 230 1.22 -13.70 -2.94
N GLU A 231 1.06 -14.94 -2.48
CA GLU A 231 -0.16 -15.72 -2.78
C GLU A 231 -1.37 -15.20 -1.97
N GLN A 232 -1.11 -14.61 -0.82
CA GLN A 232 -2.14 -14.14 0.09
C GLN A 232 -2.73 -12.81 -0.35
N PHE A 233 -4.04 -12.68 -0.15
CA PHE A 233 -4.78 -11.46 -0.36
C PHE A 233 -4.72 -10.59 0.90
N LEU A 234 -4.24 -9.36 0.72
CA LEU A 234 -4.24 -8.31 1.74
C LEU A 234 -5.30 -7.25 1.39
N GLY A 235 -6.03 -6.77 2.39
CA GLY A 235 -7.01 -5.68 2.19
C GLY A 235 -8.21 -5.72 3.13
N ALA A 236 -9.19 -4.87 2.84
CA ALA A 236 -10.41 -4.71 3.61
C ALA A 236 -11.59 -4.30 2.71
N GLY A 237 -12.82 -4.47 3.20
CA GLY A 237 -14.04 -4.15 2.42
C GLY A 237 -14.13 -4.96 1.12
N HIS A 238 -14.37 -4.28 0.00
CA HIS A 238 -14.49 -4.87 -1.34
C HIS A 238 -13.18 -4.84 -2.14
N GLN A 239 -12.04 -4.59 -1.49
CA GLN A 239 -10.74 -4.50 -2.14
C GLN A 239 -9.74 -5.45 -1.50
N SER A 240 -9.12 -6.27 -2.34
CA SER A 240 -8.05 -7.18 -1.94
C SER A 240 -7.03 -7.28 -3.06
N SER A 241 -5.76 -7.25 -2.70
CA SER A 241 -4.66 -7.44 -3.64
C SER A 241 -3.61 -8.35 -3.03
N ASN A 242 -2.79 -8.93 -3.90
CA ASN A 242 -1.56 -9.56 -3.49
C ASN A 242 -0.51 -8.46 -3.25
N ALA A 243 0.26 -8.57 -2.17
CA ALA A 243 1.40 -7.71 -1.92
C ALA A 243 2.41 -7.86 -3.06
N ILE A 244 3.05 -6.77 -3.50
CA ILE A 244 4.14 -6.82 -4.48
C ILE A 244 5.45 -6.68 -3.72
N LEU A 245 6.26 -7.72 -3.73
CA LEU A 245 7.53 -7.81 -3.01
C LEU A 245 8.70 -7.62 -3.97
N ILE A 246 9.75 -6.95 -3.48
CA ILE A 246 11.00 -6.71 -4.20
C ILE A 246 12.19 -7.16 -3.36
N ARG A 247 13.24 -7.65 -4.03
CA ARG A 247 14.48 -8.12 -3.40
C ARG A 247 15.36 -6.98 -2.90
N ARG A 248 16.25 -7.27 -1.95
CA ARG A 248 17.19 -6.32 -1.34
C ARG A 248 18.00 -5.47 -2.34
N ASP A 249 18.44 -6.03 -3.46
CA ASP A 249 19.20 -5.26 -4.47
C ASP A 249 18.32 -4.22 -5.19
N VAL A 250 17.04 -4.54 -5.43
CA VAL A 250 16.03 -3.59 -5.93
C VAL A 250 15.76 -2.50 -4.90
N VAL A 251 15.63 -2.87 -3.62
CA VAL A 251 15.53 -1.91 -2.50
C VAL A 251 16.72 -0.95 -2.49
N ALA A 252 17.94 -1.48 -2.62
CA ALA A 252 19.16 -0.67 -2.67
C ALA A 252 19.17 0.30 -3.86
N ALA A 253 18.73 -0.15 -5.05
CA ALA A 253 18.62 0.71 -6.23
C ALA A 253 17.61 1.86 -6.02
N ILE A 254 16.45 1.56 -5.43
CA ILE A 254 15.41 2.56 -5.09
C ILE A 254 15.95 3.61 -4.11
N LEU A 255 16.61 3.17 -3.04
CA LEU A 255 17.16 4.05 -2.01
C LEU A 255 18.30 4.92 -2.55
N SER A 256 19.23 4.33 -3.30
CA SER A 256 20.38 5.02 -3.88
C SER A 256 19.95 6.12 -4.86
N ALA A 257 19.00 5.79 -5.75
CA ALA A 257 18.44 6.75 -6.71
C ALA A 257 17.40 7.69 -6.09
N LYS A 258 17.06 7.53 -4.81
CA LYS A 258 16.05 8.32 -4.08
C LYS A 258 14.70 8.36 -4.80
N LEU A 259 14.30 7.22 -5.38
CA LEU A 259 13.04 7.11 -6.12
C LEU A 259 11.85 7.33 -5.17
N ARG A 260 10.87 8.12 -5.61
CA ARG A 260 9.74 8.58 -4.78
C ARG A 260 8.42 7.98 -5.26
N GLY A 261 7.39 8.08 -4.43
CA GLY A 261 6.03 7.59 -4.74
C GLY A 261 5.73 6.20 -4.20
N ALA A 262 6.66 5.58 -3.49
CA ALA A 262 6.45 4.33 -2.79
C ALA A 262 7.08 4.34 -1.39
N LYS A 263 6.55 3.50 -0.52
CA LYS A 263 7.14 3.09 0.76
C LYS A 263 7.70 1.68 0.60
N LEU A 264 8.76 1.40 1.35
CA LEU A 264 9.36 0.07 1.43
C LEU A 264 9.02 -0.51 2.79
N TRP A 265 8.23 -1.58 2.81
CA TRP A 265 7.84 -2.26 4.04
C TRP A 265 8.63 -3.57 4.17
N PRO A 266 9.61 -3.65 5.07
CA PRO A 266 10.46 -4.81 5.17
C PRO A 266 9.68 -6.06 5.61
N CYS A 267 10.03 -7.19 5.01
CA CYS A 267 9.57 -8.48 5.49
C CYS A 267 10.35 -8.90 6.74
N ALA A 268 9.74 -9.75 7.56
CA ALA A 268 10.41 -10.42 8.65
C ALA A 268 11.51 -11.34 8.10
N THR A 269 12.49 -11.66 8.93
CA THR A 269 13.48 -12.70 8.61
C THR A 269 12.79 -14.07 8.63
N PRO A 270 13.08 -14.98 7.67
CA PRO A 270 12.69 -16.37 7.80
C PRO A 270 13.35 -16.96 9.06
N GLU A 271 12.57 -17.49 9.99
CA GLU A 271 13.06 -18.31 11.10
C GLU A 271 13.50 -19.71 10.62
#